data_AF-A0A8X6YTJ9-F1
#
_entry.id   AF-A0A8X6YTJ9-F1
#
_cell.length_a   1.000
_cell.length_b   1.000
_cell.length_c   1.000
_cell.angle_alpha   90.00
_cell.angle_beta   90.00
_cell.angle_gamma   90.00
#
_symmetry.space_group_name_H-M   'P 1'
#
loop_
_entity.id
_entity.type
_entity.pdbx_description
1 polymer ?
#
loop_
_entity_poly.entity_id
_entity_poly.type
_entity_poly.pdbx_seq_one_letter_code
_entity_poly.pdbx_strand_id
1 'polypeptide(L)'
;MTDAHSRNDPKYVCDMCGKLFQFRRHYLKHTQVHKDIIFQKCFKCAASFNSFIQFFDHLRTHEQERNTLKCAYYGDLLSSSDARRLHENNHFIGNRFICEVCNRTFDTEMSLEQHLPLHGPENPVNSGFVYSKFTQKRLGRKHLHA
;
A
#
# COMPACT_ATOMS: atom_id res chain seq x y z
N MET A 1 -1.08 52.37 33.46
CA MET A 1 -1.95 51.50 32.65
C MET A 1 -1.09 51.01 31.50
N THR A 2 -0.22 50.00 31.71
CA THR A 2 -0.47 48.56 31.39
C THR A 2 -0.93 48.45 29.92
N ASP A 3 -0.15 47.91 28.98
CA ASP A 3 0.42 46.57 29.03
C ASP A 3 1.67 46.38 28.17
N ALA A 4 2.75 45.90 28.80
CA ALA A 4 3.84 45.22 28.13
C ALA A 4 3.44 43.76 27.90
N HIS A 5 2.57 43.49 26.93
CA HIS A 5 2.42 42.13 26.40
C HIS A 5 3.60 41.85 25.46
N SER A 6 4.78 41.55 26.03
CA SER A 6 5.80 40.80 25.29
C SER A 6 5.16 39.49 24.85
N ARG A 7 4.73 39.46 23.59
CA ARG A 7 4.18 38.27 22.94
C ARG A 7 5.15 37.14 23.18
N ASN A 8 4.64 36.13 23.86
CA ASN A 8 5.35 34.91 24.18
C ASN A 8 5.42 34.01 22.93
N ASP A 9 5.85 34.60 21.81
CA ASP A 9 5.93 33.97 20.51
C ASP A 9 7.03 32.90 20.58
N PRO A 10 6.68 31.63 20.32
CA PRO A 10 7.66 30.56 20.38
C PRO A 10 8.75 30.78 19.34
N LYS A 11 10.00 30.88 19.81
CA LYS A 11 11.17 31.17 18.96
C LYS A 11 11.85 29.93 18.38
N TYR A 12 11.54 28.75 18.92
CA TYR A 12 12.18 27.50 18.53
C TYR A 12 11.13 26.45 18.18
N VAL A 13 11.17 25.96 16.95
CA VAL A 13 10.29 24.91 16.46
C VAL A 13 11.09 23.61 16.38
N CYS A 14 10.52 22.50 16.82
CA CYS A 14 11.11 21.19 16.59
C CYS A 14 10.78 20.71 15.18
N ASP A 15 11.78 20.63 14.32
CA ASP A 15 11.60 20.16 12.94
C ASP A 15 11.11 18.69 12.86
N MET A 16 11.32 17.91 13.92
CA MET A 16 10.94 16.49 13.98
C MET A 16 9.47 16.26 14.35
N CYS A 17 8.82 17.17 15.10
CA CYS A 17 7.46 16.97 15.59
C CYS A 17 6.58 18.23 15.64
N GLY A 18 7.08 19.36 15.16
CA GLY A 18 6.35 20.64 15.13
C GLY A 18 6.15 21.31 16.49
N LYS A 19 6.61 20.71 17.61
CA LYS A 19 6.45 21.32 18.94
C LYS A 19 7.18 22.66 19.03
N LEU A 20 6.50 23.62 19.65
CA LEU A 20 6.93 25.00 19.82
C LEU A 20 7.54 25.20 21.21
N PHE A 21 8.69 25.88 21.27
CA PHE A 21 9.41 26.18 22.50
C PHE A 21 9.79 27.66 22.58
N GLN A 22 9.58 28.23 23.76
CA GLN A 22 9.94 29.63 24.03
C GLN A 22 11.43 29.79 24.38
N PHE A 23 12.05 28.75 24.95
CA PHE A 23 13.43 28.79 25.44
C PHE A 23 14.32 27.75 24.77
N ARG A 24 15.51 28.18 24.32
CA ARG A 24 16.52 27.33 23.65
C ARG A 24 16.88 26.09 24.48
N ARG A 25 17.01 26.21 25.80
CA ARG A 25 17.37 25.10 26.70
C ARG A 25 16.32 23.97 26.69
N HIS A 26 15.03 24.31 26.57
CA HIS A 26 13.95 23.32 26.52
C HIS A 26 13.91 22.64 25.15
N TYR A 27 14.11 23.42 24.08
CA TYR A 27 14.28 22.88 22.72
C TYR A 27 15.45 21.88 22.66
N LEU A 28 16.64 22.24 23.18
CA LEU A 28 17.82 21.35 23.16
C LEU A 28 17.61 20.08 24.01
N LYS A 29 16.96 20.19 25.17
CA LYS A 29 16.61 19.01 25.98
C LYS A 29 15.59 18.13 25.25
N HIS A 30 14.64 18.73 24.54
CA HIS A 30 13.65 17.99 23.76
C HIS A 30 14.26 17.29 22.55
N THR A 31 15.18 17.93 21.82
CA THR A 31 15.85 17.29 20.68
C THR A 31 16.73 16.10 21.10
N GLN A 32 17.20 16.07 22.35
CA GLN A 32 17.86 14.90 22.91
C GLN A 32 16.92 13.69 23.02
N VAL A 33 15.64 13.90 23.35
CA VAL A 33 14.64 12.82 23.36
C VAL A 33 14.49 12.20 21.97
N HIS A 34 14.62 12.97 20.90
CA HIS A 34 14.61 12.42 19.53
C HIS A 34 15.89 11.67 19.17
N LYS A 35 17.02 11.97 19.81
CA LYS A 35 18.25 11.17 19.64
C LYS A 35 18.16 9.83 20.38
N ASP A 36 17.47 9.82 21.51
CA ASP A 36 17.21 8.62 22.31
C ASP A 36 16.05 7.79 21.72
N ILE A 37 15.13 8.42 20.96
CA ILE A 37 14.18 7.76 20.05
C ILE A 37 14.89 7.46 18.74
N ILE A 38 15.69 6.45 18.88
CA ILE A 38 16.09 5.53 17.85
C ILE A 38 14.79 5.11 17.07
N PHE A 39 14.47 5.72 15.90
CA PHE A 39 13.35 5.30 15.01
C PHE A 39 13.71 3.99 14.26
N GLN A 40 14.26 3.02 14.98
CA GLN A 40 15.42 2.29 14.52
C GLN A 40 15.19 1.15 13.57
N LYS A 41 13.98 0.62 13.42
CA LYS A 41 13.81 -0.51 12.51
C LYS A 41 12.43 -0.53 11.91
N CYS A 42 12.39 -0.48 10.59
CA CYS A 42 11.21 -0.91 9.86
C CYS A 42 10.91 -2.37 10.21
N PHE A 43 9.71 -2.64 10.71
CA PHE A 43 9.27 -4.00 11.05
C PHE A 43 9.12 -4.91 9.81
N LYS A 44 9.06 -4.33 8.61
CA LYS A 44 8.90 -5.06 7.35
C LYS A 44 10.24 -5.50 6.73
N CYS A 45 11.28 -4.67 6.80
CA CYS A 45 12.56 -4.95 6.14
C CYS A 45 13.81 -4.67 6.99
N ALA A 46 13.65 -4.38 8.29
CA ALA A 46 14.71 -4.12 9.24
C ALA A 46 15.65 -2.94 8.90
N ALA A 47 15.25 -2.05 7.97
CA ALA A 47 15.95 -0.80 7.68
C ALA A 47 15.89 0.19 8.86
N SER A 48 16.98 0.92 9.10
CA SER A 48 17.15 1.83 10.23
C SER A 48 17.21 3.30 9.80
N PHE A 49 16.61 4.19 10.59
CA PHE A 49 16.48 5.61 10.25
C PHE A 49 16.89 6.51 11.41
N ASN A 50 17.47 7.66 11.07
CA ASN A 50 17.93 8.67 12.05
C ASN A 50 16.93 9.82 12.26
N SER A 51 15.80 9.80 11.54
CA SER A 51 14.75 10.81 11.66
C SER A 51 13.36 10.21 11.41
N PHE A 52 12.34 10.84 11.98
CA PHE A 52 10.94 10.44 11.79
C PHE A 52 10.49 10.60 10.33
N ILE A 53 10.90 11.69 9.67
CA ILE A 53 10.55 11.99 8.27
C ILE A 53 11.06 10.87 7.36
N GLN A 54 12.34 10.48 7.47
CA GLN A 54 12.91 9.40 6.67
C GLN A 54 12.24 8.05 6.95
N PHE A 55 11.91 7.74 8.21
CA PHE A 55 11.20 6.52 8.55
C PHE A 55 9.79 6.49 7.93
N PHE A 56 9.07 7.62 7.98
CA PHE A 56 7.73 7.72 7.41
C PHE A 56 7.75 7.63 5.88
N ASP A 57 8.68 8.33 5.23
CA ASP A 57 8.87 8.23 3.78
C ASP A 57 9.25 6.80 3.36
N HIS A 58 10.06 6.10 4.15
CA HIS A 58 10.33 4.69 3.94
C HIS A 58 9.08 3.81 4.07
N LEU A 59 8.21 4.05 5.05
CA LEU A 59 6.96 3.28 5.17
C LEU A 59 6.05 3.46 3.94
N ARG A 60 6.08 4.63 3.30
CA ARG A 60 5.37 4.87 2.04
C ARG A 60 5.90 4.03 0.88
N THR A 61 7.19 3.68 0.86
CA THR A 61 7.72 2.77 -0.18
C THR A 61 7.12 1.38 -0.05
N HIS A 62 6.92 0.88 1.17
CA HIS A 62 6.22 -0.39 1.39
C HIS A 62 4.75 -0.34 0.98
N GLU A 63 4.09 0.80 1.11
CA GLU A 63 2.73 0.98 0.62
C GLU A 63 2.69 1.02 -0.91
N GLN A 64 3.64 1.71 -1.54
CA GLN A 64 3.78 1.71 -2.99
C GLN A 64 4.07 0.31 -3.52
N GLU A 65 5.01 -0.41 -2.92
CA GLU A 65 5.30 -1.82 -3.23
C GLU A 65 4.06 -2.70 -3.00
N ARG A 66 3.33 -2.52 -1.89
CA ARG A 66 2.07 -3.24 -1.67
C ARG A 66 1.04 -2.95 -2.76
N ASN A 67 0.98 -1.72 -3.26
CA ASN A 67 0.09 -1.35 -4.36
C ASN A 67 0.54 -1.96 -5.69
N THR A 68 1.84 -2.16 -5.93
CA THR A 68 2.31 -2.89 -7.13
C THR A 68 2.01 -4.39 -7.07
N LEU A 69 1.67 -4.93 -5.90
CA LEU A 69 1.24 -6.31 -5.72
C LEU A 69 -0.27 -6.51 -5.84
N LYS A 70 -1.05 -5.43 -6.00
CA LYS A 70 -2.50 -5.51 -6.23
C LYS A 70 -2.81 -5.87 -7.68
N CYS A 71 -3.74 -6.79 -7.87
CA CYS A 71 -4.36 -7.06 -9.17
C CYS A 71 -5.08 -5.78 -9.67
N ALA A 72 -4.85 -5.42 -10.92
CA ALA A 72 -5.44 -4.23 -11.54
C ALA A 72 -6.98 -4.25 -11.61
N TYR A 73 -7.58 -5.45 -11.70
CA TYR A 73 -9.02 -5.61 -11.92
C TYR A 73 -9.79 -5.80 -10.61
N TYR A 74 -9.33 -6.70 -9.75
CA TYR A 74 -10.09 -7.11 -8.55
C TYR A 74 -9.48 -6.60 -7.24
N GLY A 75 -8.29 -5.98 -7.29
CA GLY A 75 -7.62 -5.43 -6.11
C GLY A 75 -7.03 -6.47 -5.15
N ASP A 76 -7.08 -7.76 -5.52
CA ASP A 76 -6.45 -8.85 -4.77
C ASP A 76 -4.96 -8.58 -4.54
N LEU A 77 -4.47 -8.89 -3.35
CA LEU A 77 -3.06 -8.72 -2.98
C LEU A 77 -2.29 -10.01 -3.18
N LEU A 78 -1.32 -9.99 -4.09
CA LEU A 78 -0.50 -11.16 -4.41
C LEU A 78 0.81 -11.14 -3.63
N SER A 79 1.42 -12.32 -3.47
CA SER A 79 2.65 -12.49 -2.69
C SER A 79 3.90 -11.91 -3.35
N SER A 80 3.88 -11.68 -4.66
CA SER A 80 5.00 -11.16 -5.44
C SER A 80 4.53 -10.61 -6.79
N SER A 81 5.39 -9.81 -7.44
CA SER A 81 5.09 -9.24 -8.77
C SER A 81 4.89 -10.32 -9.84
N ASP A 82 5.63 -11.43 -9.77
CA ASP A 82 5.43 -12.59 -10.65
C ASP A 82 4.11 -13.29 -10.38
N ALA A 83 3.73 -13.45 -9.10
CA ALA A 83 2.43 -14.04 -8.75
C ALA A 83 1.27 -13.16 -9.24
N ARG A 84 1.39 -11.84 -9.14
CA ARG A 84 0.43 -10.89 -9.71
C ARG A 84 0.32 -11.04 -11.23
N ARG A 85 1.44 -11.00 -11.95
CA ARG A 85 1.42 -11.14 -13.41
C ARG A 85 0.79 -12.46 -13.86
N LEU A 86 1.12 -13.56 -13.19
CA LEU A 86 0.53 -14.87 -13.51
C LEU A 86 -0.97 -14.93 -13.18
N HIS A 87 -1.40 -14.29 -12.09
CA HIS A 87 -2.82 -14.16 -11.75
C HIS A 87 -3.56 -13.33 -12.81
N GLU A 88 -3.04 -12.17 -13.20
CA GLU A 88 -3.65 -11.29 -14.22
C GLU A 88 -3.77 -11.98 -15.58
N ASN A 89 -2.80 -12.82 -15.95
CA ASN A 89 -2.89 -13.62 -17.18
C ASN A 89 -4.10 -14.58 -17.20
N ASN A 90 -4.61 -15.01 -16.04
CA ASN A 90 -5.78 -15.89 -15.99
C ASN A 90 -7.08 -15.16 -16.30
N HIS A 91 -7.12 -13.83 -16.15
CA HIS A 91 -8.24 -13.01 -16.59
C HIS A 91 -8.35 -12.96 -18.12
N PHE A 92 -7.35 -13.47 -18.84
CA PHE A 92 -7.32 -13.49 -20.28
C PHE A 92 -7.25 -14.93 -20.80
N ILE A 93 -8.28 -15.36 -21.53
CA ILE A 93 -8.29 -16.68 -22.17
C ILE A 93 -8.47 -16.50 -23.68
N GLY A 94 -7.47 -16.93 -24.44
CA GLY A 94 -7.42 -16.78 -25.88
C GLY A 94 -7.24 -15.32 -26.29
N ASN A 95 -8.34 -14.65 -26.63
CA ASN A 95 -8.40 -13.23 -27.02
C ASN A 95 -9.52 -12.46 -26.29
N ARG A 96 -9.97 -12.98 -25.15
CA ARG A 96 -11.10 -12.42 -24.40
C ARG A 96 -10.74 -12.25 -22.93
N PHE A 97 -11.27 -11.18 -22.35
CA PHE A 97 -11.18 -10.88 -20.93
C PHE A 97 -12.32 -11.57 -20.19
N ILE A 98 -12.07 -12.10 -19.00
CA ILE A 98 -13.04 -12.87 -18.21
C ILE A 98 -13.28 -12.18 -16.88
N CYS A 99 -14.56 -12.04 -16.54
CA CYS A 99 -14.96 -11.70 -15.19
C CYS A 99 -14.83 -12.93 -14.27
N GLU A 100 -13.96 -12.93 -13.27
CA GLU A 100 -13.82 -14.07 -12.35
C GLU A 100 -15.00 -14.20 -11.37
N VAL A 101 -15.81 -13.14 -11.24
CA VAL A 101 -16.99 -13.14 -10.36
C VAL A 101 -18.18 -13.85 -11.01
N CYS A 102 -18.41 -13.64 -12.31
CA CYS A 102 -19.58 -14.20 -13.01
C CYS A 102 -19.25 -15.00 -14.28
N ASN A 103 -17.97 -15.19 -14.60
CA ASN A 103 -17.43 -15.90 -15.77
C ASN A 103 -17.89 -15.35 -17.14
N ARG A 104 -18.42 -14.12 -17.20
CA ARG A 104 -18.71 -13.46 -18.48
C ARG A 104 -17.42 -13.10 -19.21
N THR A 105 -17.43 -13.26 -20.53
CA THR A 105 -16.32 -12.92 -21.41
C THR A 105 -16.57 -11.58 -22.10
N PHE A 106 -15.49 -10.84 -22.33
CA PHE A 106 -15.47 -9.50 -22.89
C PHE A 106 -14.44 -9.42 -24.00
N ASP A 107 -14.78 -8.75 -25.10
CA ASP A 107 -13.89 -8.61 -26.26
C ASP A 107 -12.77 -7.57 -26.02
N THR A 108 -12.95 -6.68 -25.04
CA THR A 108 -11.97 -5.63 -24.70
C THR A 108 -11.81 -5.47 -23.21
N GLU A 109 -10.62 -5.04 -22.79
CA GLU A 109 -10.29 -4.72 -21.40
C GLU A 109 -11.25 -3.68 -20.81
N MET A 110 -11.47 -2.58 -21.55
CA MET A 110 -12.37 -1.50 -21.16
C MET A 110 -13.79 -1.98 -20.87
N SER A 111 -14.29 -2.96 -21.64
CA SER A 111 -15.63 -3.51 -21.41
C SER A 111 -15.72 -4.37 -20.14
N LEU A 112 -14.63 -5.05 -19.76
CA LEU A 112 -14.53 -5.71 -18.46
C LEU A 112 -14.46 -4.68 -17.34
N GLU A 113 -13.61 -3.65 -17.46
CA GLU A 113 -13.48 -2.60 -16.42
C GLU A 113 -14.81 -1.88 -16.13
N GLN A 114 -15.59 -1.57 -17.17
CA GLN A 114 -16.93 -0.99 -17.02
C GLN A 114 -17.94 -1.95 -16.39
N HIS A 115 -17.70 -3.27 -16.50
CA HIS A 115 -18.54 -4.30 -15.92
C HIS A 115 -18.27 -4.55 -14.43
N LEU A 116 -17.01 -4.46 -13.97
CA LEU A 116 -16.61 -4.76 -12.58
C LEU A 116 -17.41 -4.00 -11.51
N PRO A 117 -17.79 -2.72 -11.67
CA PRO A 117 -18.62 -2.00 -10.70
C PRO A 117 -19.98 -2.66 -10.44
N LEU A 118 -20.49 -3.49 -11.36
CA LEU A 118 -21.76 -4.22 -11.18
C LEU A 118 -21.68 -5.33 -10.13
N HIS A 119 -20.47 -5.69 -9.68
CA HIS A 119 -20.24 -6.66 -8.60
C HIS A 119 -19.98 -6.00 -7.24
N GLY A 120 -19.99 -4.67 -7.16
CA GLY A 120 -19.80 -3.94 -5.92
C GLY A 120 -20.92 -4.17 -4.89
N PRO A 121 -20.69 -3.81 -3.62
CA PRO A 121 -21.63 -4.04 -2.50
C PRO A 121 -23.01 -3.36 -2.69
N GLU A 122 -23.11 -2.38 -3.57
CA GLU A 122 -24.32 -1.62 -3.91
C GLU A 122 -25.25 -2.37 -4.90
N ASN A 123 -24.81 -3.50 -5.49
CA ASN A 123 -25.57 -4.18 -6.55
C ASN A 123 -25.74 -5.71 -6.31
N PRO A 124 -26.65 -6.10 -5.39
CA PRO A 124 -26.83 -7.49 -4.98
C PRO A 124 -27.55 -8.40 -6.01
N VAL A 125 -28.04 -7.86 -7.13
CA VAL A 125 -28.88 -8.60 -8.09
C VAL A 125 -28.04 -9.41 -9.11
N ASN A 126 -26.74 -9.11 -9.25
CA ASN A 126 -25.84 -9.81 -10.19
C ASN A 126 -24.73 -10.62 -9.50
N SER A 127 -24.81 -10.82 -8.19
CA SER A 127 -23.90 -11.65 -7.39
C SER A 127 -24.22 -13.15 -7.46
N GLY A 128 -24.94 -13.58 -8.50
CA GLY A 128 -25.25 -14.98 -8.74
C GLY A 128 -24.08 -15.68 -9.42
N PHE A 129 -23.12 -16.16 -8.64
CA PHE A 129 -22.53 -17.51 -8.69
C PHE A 129 -21.31 -17.55 -7.73
N VAL A 130 -21.49 -18.30 -6.66
CA VAL A 130 -20.59 -18.44 -5.52
C VAL A 130 -19.38 -19.32 -5.88
N TYR A 131 -18.19 -18.86 -5.48
CA TYR A 131 -16.96 -19.61 -5.15
C TYR A 131 -16.63 -20.85 -6.01
N SER A 132 -15.60 -20.76 -6.85
CA SER A 132 -14.78 -21.94 -7.14
C SER A 132 -13.31 -21.66 -6.80
N LYS A 133 -12.85 -22.32 -5.74
CA LYS A 133 -11.43 -22.41 -5.38
C LYS A 133 -10.67 -22.99 -6.58
N PHE A 134 -9.85 -22.20 -7.25
CA PHE A 134 -8.79 -22.74 -8.09
C PHE A 134 -7.54 -22.96 -7.26
N THR A 135 -7.44 -24.15 -6.68
CA THR A 135 -6.16 -24.70 -6.23
C THR A 135 -5.21 -24.80 -7.42
N GLN A 136 -4.08 -24.11 -7.31
CA GLN A 136 -2.91 -24.18 -8.16
C GLN A 136 -2.54 -25.65 -8.50
N LYS A 137 -2.79 -26.10 -9.74
CA LYS A 137 -2.07 -27.25 -10.29
C LYS A 137 -0.72 -26.75 -10.79
N ARG A 138 0.35 -26.99 -10.02
CA ARG A 138 1.72 -26.93 -10.52
C ARG A 138 1.84 -27.95 -11.65
N LEU A 139 1.90 -27.51 -12.90
CA LEU A 139 2.44 -28.33 -13.96
C LEU A 139 3.95 -28.32 -13.80
N GLY A 140 4.44 -29.34 -13.10
CA GLY A 140 5.86 -29.61 -12.97
C GLY A 140 6.49 -29.81 -14.34
N ARG A 141 7.58 -29.09 -14.59
CA ARG A 141 8.54 -29.44 -15.63
C ARG A 141 9.02 -30.87 -15.37
N LYS A 142 8.89 -31.75 -16.34
CA LYS A 142 9.82 -32.88 -16.51
C LYS A 142 10.31 -32.91 -17.95
N HIS A 143 11.57 -32.50 -18.03
CA HIS A 143 12.61 -32.72 -19.02
C HIS A 143 12.33 -33.72 -20.15
N LEU A 144 12.71 -33.29 -21.37
CA LEU A 144 13.14 -34.15 -22.47
C LEU A 144 14.28 -35.07 -21.99
N HIS A 145 14.21 -36.36 -22.30
CA HIS A 145 15.39 -37.14 -22.67
C HIS A 145 15.01 -38.44 -23.39
N ALA A 146 15.74 -38.66 -24.49
CA ALA A 146 15.89 -39.86 -25.32
C ALA A 146 14.69 -40.31 -26.15
#